data_AF-A0A837HHE8-F1
#
_entry.id   AF-A0A837HHE8-F1
#
_cell.length_a   1.000
_cell.length_b   1.000
_cell.length_c   1.000
_cell.angle_alpha   90.00
_cell.angle_beta   90.00
_cell.angle_gamma   90.00
#
_symmetry.space_group_name_H-M   'P 1'
#
loop_
_entity.id
_entity.type
_entity.pdbx_description
1 polymer ?
#
loop_
_entity_poly.entity_id
_entity_poly.type
_entity_poly.pdbx_seq_one_letter_code
_entity_poly.pdbx_strand_id
1 'polypeptide(L)'
;MQVLLQNQESYVTQKGQITIPMYLRIKFGLQQGSRVFFDVEKDHIKIKPASNLASVYGSVSPLLRKMSLKEMKRIALEDKLNAIR
;
A
#
# COMPACT_ATOMS: atom_id res chain seq x y z
N MET A 1 -24.82 -2.56 11.29
CA MET A 1 -24.44 -3.80 11.99
C MET A 1 -23.09 -3.58 12.66
N GLN A 2 -23.03 -3.51 13.98
CA GLN A 2 -21.78 -3.33 14.71
C GLN A 2 -21.17 -4.72 14.93
N VAL A 3 -20.03 -5.00 14.29
CA VAL A 3 -19.35 -6.29 14.48
C VAL A 3 -18.44 -6.18 15.69
N LEU A 4 -18.74 -6.96 16.74
CA LEU A 4 -17.89 -7.07 17.91
C LEU A 4 -16.56 -7.73 17.50
N LEU A 5 -15.45 -7.02 17.67
CA LEU A 5 -14.12 -7.58 17.46
C LEU A 5 -13.77 -8.39 18.71
N GLN A 6 -13.84 -9.71 18.58
CA GLN A 6 -13.38 -10.63 19.62
C GLN A 6 -12.16 -11.39 19.15
N ASN A 7 -11.29 -11.74 20.10
CA ASN A 7 -10.18 -12.66 19.84
C ASN A 7 -10.76 -14.02 19.45
N GLN A 8 -10.23 -14.59 18.37
CA GLN A 8 -10.67 -15.89 17.86
C GLN A 8 -9.45 -16.72 17.49
N GLU A 9 -9.57 -18.02 17.73
CA GLU A 9 -8.58 -19.01 17.32
C GLU A 9 -8.96 -19.57 15.95
N SER A 10 -7.95 -19.97 15.19
CA SER A 10 -8.13 -20.66 13.91
C SER A 10 -7.05 -21.71 13.74
N TYR A 11 -7.33 -22.73 12.95
CA TYR A 11 -6.40 -23.82 12.70
C TYR A 11 -5.58 -23.54 11.45
N VAL A 12 -4.29 -23.85 11.54
CA VAL A 12 -3.40 -23.89 10.38
C VAL A 12 -3.73 -25.14 9.57
N THR A 13 -4.01 -24.98 8.27
CA THR A 13 -4.28 -26.13 7.39
C THR A 13 -3.00 -26.92 7.11
N GLN A 14 -3.13 -28.10 6.48
CA GLN A 14 -1.99 -28.95 6.12
C GLN A 14 -0.88 -28.22 5.32
N LYS A 15 -1.24 -27.17 4.58
CA LYS A 15 -0.29 -26.38 3.76
C LYS A 15 0.23 -25.14 4.47
N GLY A 16 -0.02 -24.96 5.76
CA GLY A 16 0.41 -23.77 6.49
C GLY A 16 -0.48 -22.54 6.28
N GLN A 17 -1.70 -22.71 5.75
CA GLN A 17 -2.61 -21.58 5.48
C GLN A 17 -3.53 -21.33 6.68
N ILE A 18 -3.93 -20.07 6.89
CA ILE A 18 -4.95 -19.68 7.86
C ILE A 18 -6.04 -18.90 7.13
N THR A 19 -7.30 -19.16 7.48
CA THR A 19 -8.44 -18.41 6.94
C THR A 19 -8.58 -17.09 7.69
N ILE A 20 -8.65 -15.98 6.96
CA ILE A 20 -8.99 -14.67 7.53
C ILE A 20 -10.52 -14.53 7.52
N PRO A 21 -11.19 -14.46 8.69
CA PRO A 21 -12.64 -14.30 8.78
C PRO A 21 -13.15 -13.09 7.99
N MET A 22 -14.37 -13.20 7.47
CA MET A 22 -14.98 -12.18 6.59
C MET A 22 -14.96 -10.78 7.21
N TYR A 23 -15.27 -10.65 8.51
CA TYR A 23 -15.30 -9.35 9.17
C TYR A 23 -13.92 -8.68 9.25
N LEU A 24 -12.85 -9.45 9.44
CA LEU A 24 -11.48 -8.93 9.38
C LEU A 24 -11.11 -8.53 7.95
N ARG A 25 -11.50 -9.34 6.95
CA ARG A 25 -11.28 -9.01 5.54
C ARG A 25 -11.93 -7.68 5.15
N ILE A 26 -13.19 -7.47 5.53
CA ILE A 26 -13.91 -6.21 5.28
C ILE A 26 -13.22 -5.04 5.99
N LYS A 27 -12.88 -5.21 7.27
CA LYS A 27 -12.22 -4.16 8.07
C LYS A 27 -10.88 -3.71 7.48
N PHE A 28 -10.10 -4.64 6.94
CA PHE A 28 -8.76 -4.36 6.39
C PHE A 28 -8.72 -4.26 4.86
N GLY A 29 -9.88 -4.27 4.19
CA GLY A 29 -9.95 -4.17 2.72
C GLY A 29 -9.30 -5.34 1.97
N LEU A 30 -9.24 -6.53 2.58
CA LEU A 30 -8.62 -7.71 1.99
C LEU A 30 -9.63 -8.44 1.10
N GLN A 31 -9.26 -8.64 -0.16
CA GLN A 31 -10.03 -9.38 -1.15
C GLN A 31 -9.22 -10.55 -1.70
N GLN A 32 -9.85 -11.38 -2.53
CA GLN A 32 -9.12 -12.43 -3.25
C GLN A 32 -8.01 -11.80 -4.10
N GLY A 33 -6.79 -12.35 -4.02
CA GLY A 33 -5.63 -11.82 -4.73
C GLY A 33 -4.94 -10.62 -4.06
N SER A 34 -5.48 -10.09 -2.95
CA SER A 34 -4.79 -9.04 -2.18
C SER A 34 -3.44 -9.55 -1.68
N ARG A 35 -2.41 -8.71 -1.83
CA ARG A 35 -1.10 -8.95 -1.22
C ARG A 35 -1.12 -8.52 0.25
N VAL A 36 -0.52 -9.33 1.10
CA VAL A 36 -0.30 -9.02 2.52
C VAL A 36 1.19 -9.01 2.84
N PHE A 37 1.56 -8.22 3.84
CA PHE A 37 2.90 -8.15 4.39
C PHE A 37 2.89 -8.81 5.77
N PHE A 38 3.83 -9.73 5.98
CA PHE A 38 4.08 -10.36 7.27
C PHE A 38 5.22 -9.61 7.95
N ASP A 39 4.92 -9.07 9.12
CA ASP A 39 5.85 -8.35 9.97
C ASP A 39 6.13 -9.23 11.20
N VAL A 40 7.38 -9.68 11.34
CA VAL A 40 7.76 -10.71 12.32
C VAL A 40 8.27 -10.03 13.58
N GLU A 41 7.57 -10.23 14.69
CA GLU A 41 7.98 -9.78 16.01
C GLU A 41 8.45 -10.98 16.87
N LYS A 42 8.90 -10.71 18.10
CA LYS A 42 9.57 -11.72 18.94
C LYS A 42 8.67 -12.92 19.27
N ASP A 43 7.38 -12.68 19.47
CA ASP A 43 6.40 -13.63 19.99
C ASP A 43 5.18 -13.82 19.07
N HIS A 44 5.04 -13.00 18.04
CA HIS A 44 3.91 -13.06 17.12
C HIS A 44 4.24 -12.48 15.74
N ILE A 45 3.33 -12.70 14.79
CA ILE A 45 3.40 -12.13 13.44
C ILE A 45 2.25 -11.16 13.27
N LYS A 46 2.52 -9.95 12.77
CA LYS A 46 1.50 -9.00 12.36
C LYS A 46 1.27 -9.14 10.86
N ILE A 47 0.00 -9.16 10.46
CA ILE A 47 -0.42 -9.19 9.05
C ILE A 47 -0.98 -7.82 8.72
N LYS A 48 -0.46 -7.19 7.66
CA LYS A 48 -0.90 -5.88 7.17
C LYS A 48 -1.18 -5.98 5.66
N PRO A 49 -2.12 -5.21 5.09
CA PRO A 49 -2.19 -5.06 3.63
C PRO A 49 -0.82 -4.61 3.09
N ALA A 50 -0.34 -5.23 2.01
CA ALA A 50 0.93 -4.83 1.42
C ALA A 50 0.75 -3.47 0.72
N SER A 51 1.63 -2.52 1.00
CA SER A 51 1.67 -1.23 0.31
C SER A 51 2.02 -1.43 -1.17
N ASN A 52 1.30 -0.73 -2.04
CA ASN A 52 1.67 -0.57 -3.44
C ASN A 52 2.50 0.72 -3.60
N LEU A 53 3.28 0.84 -4.68
CA LEU A 53 4.09 2.05 -4.93
C LEU A 53 3.24 3.34 -4.88
N ALA A 54 1.98 3.26 -5.30
CA ALA A 54 1.03 4.37 -5.23
C ALA A 54 0.70 4.79 -3.78
N SER A 55 0.63 3.85 -2.84
CA SER A 55 0.34 4.13 -1.41
C SER A 55 1.50 4.77 -0.67
N VAL A 56 2.71 4.72 -1.24
CA VAL A 56 3.93 5.36 -0.71
C VAL A 56 4.25 6.65 -1.48
N TYR A 57 3.42 7.03 -2.46
CA TYR A 57 3.63 8.22 -3.26
C TYR A 57 3.55 9.48 -2.39
N GLY A 58 4.64 10.23 -2.32
CA GLY A 58 4.76 11.42 -1.47
C GLY A 58 5.17 11.16 -0.02
N SER A 59 5.39 9.91 0.39
CA SER A 59 5.86 9.58 1.75
C SER A 59 7.35 9.83 1.98
N VAL A 60 8.10 10.15 0.92
CA VAL A 60 9.51 10.54 1.00
C VAL A 60 9.70 11.96 0.45
N SER A 61 10.53 12.74 1.14
CA SER A 61 10.92 14.06 0.65
C SER A 61 11.77 13.88 -0.61
N PRO A 62 11.44 14.57 -1.73
CA PRO A 62 12.25 14.49 -2.93
C PRO A 62 13.67 15.00 -2.66
N LEU A 63 14.68 14.25 -3.10
CA LEU A 63 16.10 14.61 -2.99
C LEU A 63 16.43 15.91 -3.74
N LEU A 64 15.68 16.20 -4.81
CA LEU A 64 15.86 17.38 -5.64
C LEU A 64 14.81 18.44 -5.30
N ARG A 65 15.24 19.70 -5.41
CA ARG A 65 14.41 20.90 -5.17
C ARG A 65 13.06 20.76 -5.87
N LYS A 66 11.98 21.03 -5.14
CA LYS A 66 10.62 21.16 -5.71
C LYS A 66 10.64 22.31 -6.72
N MET A 67 10.58 21.98 -8.01
CA MET A 67 10.37 22.97 -9.07
C MET A 67 8.95 23.52 -8.97
N SER A 68 8.79 24.82 -9.15
CA SER A 68 7.47 25.45 -9.20
C SER A 68 6.72 25.04 -10.47
N LEU A 69 5.38 25.08 -10.42
CA LEU A 69 4.54 24.80 -11.60
C LEU A 69 4.87 25.72 -12.79
N LYS A 70 5.33 26.95 -12.50
CA LYS A 70 5.75 27.92 -13.51
C LYS A 70 7.04 27.49 -14.21
N GLU A 71 8.02 27.02 -13.45
CA GLU A 71 9.28 26.48 -13.99
C GLU A 71 9.02 25.21 -14.80
N MET A 72 8.16 24.30 -14.32
CA MET A 72 7.79 23.07 -15.03
C MET A 72 7.11 23.36 -16.37
N LYS A 73 6.14 24.30 -16.40
CA LYS A 73 5.48 24.73 -17.64
C LYS A 73 6.45 25.36 -18.63
N ARG A 74 7.43 26.13 -18.14
CA ARG A 74 8.46 26.76 -18.98
C ARG A 74 9.34 25.70 -19.66
N ILE A 75 9.85 24.74 -18.90
CA ILE A 75 10.67 23.64 -19.43
C ILE A 75 9.88 22.84 -20.48
N ALA A 76 8.63 22.47 -20.17
CA ALA A 76 7.79 21.74 -21.12
C ALA A 76 7.52 22.50 -22.42
N LEU A 77 7.40 23.84 -22.35
CA LEU A 77 7.22 24.69 -23.53
C LEU A 77 8.52 24.80 -24.34
N GLU A 78 9.66 24.98 -23.67
CA GLU A 78 10.99 25.03 -24.29
C GLU A 78 11.32 23.70 -25.00
N ASP A 79 11.06 22.56 -24.37
CA ASP A 79 11.23 21.22 -24.97
C ASP A 79 10.34 21.03 -26.20
N LYS A 80 9.07 21.47 -26.12
CA LYS A 80 8.14 21.41 -27.25
C LYS A 80 8.61 22.26 -28.42
N LEU A 81 9.14 23.46 -28.17
CA LEU A 81 9.68 24.36 -29.19
C LEU A 81 10.95 23.79 -29.83
N ASN A 82 11.83 23.18 -29.03
CA ASN A 82 13.06 22.55 -29.52
C ASN A 82 12.77 21.28 -30.33
N ALA A 83 11.70 20.54 -30.04
CA ALA A 83 11.29 19.36 -30.81
C ALA A 83 10.70 19.72 -32.20
N ILE A 84 10.33 20.98 -32.43
CA ILE A 84 9.77 21.48 -33.70
C ILE A 84 10.86 22.11 -34.59
N ARG A 85 12.05 22.36 -34.04
CA ARG A 85 13.19 22.99 -34.70
C ARG A 85 14.14 21.95 -35.29
#